data_AF-A0A927VUB3-F1
#
_entry.id   AF-A0A927VUB3-F1
#
_cell.length_a   1.000
_cell.length_b   1.000
_cell.length_c   1.000
_cell.angle_alpha   90.00
_cell.angle_beta   90.00
_cell.angle_gamma   90.00
#
_symmetry.space_group_name_H-M   'P 1'
#
loop_
_entity.id
_entity.type
_entity.pdbx_description
1 polymer ?
#
loop_
_entity_poly.entity_id
_entity_poly.type
_entity_poly.pdbx_seq_one_letter_code
_entity_poly.pdbx_strand_id
1 'polypeptide(L)' 'MLSKEKIDRINVLAKKSKSVGLSDDEKEEQQILRKEYLAKFREYFRGQLENIEIVEEIEEDVEIKEKVN' A
#
# COMPACT_ATOMS: atom_id res chain seq x y z
N MET A 1 -3.11 -10.48 -1.20
CA MET A 1 -2.25 -9.71 -2.13
C MET A 1 -2.27 -10.39 -3.50
N LEU A 2 -2.09 -9.66 -4.61
CA LEU A 2 -2.03 -10.25 -5.96
C LEU A 2 -0.70 -11.00 -6.18
N SER A 3 -0.64 -11.97 -7.09
CA SER A 3 0.60 -12.70 -7.40
C SER A 3 1.67 -11.78 -8.00
N LYS A 4 2.95 -12.10 -7.72
CA LYS A 4 4.10 -11.30 -8.18
C LYS A 4 4.14 -11.18 -9.70
N GLU A 5 3.85 -12.28 -10.41
CA GLU A 5 3.79 -12.30 -11.88
C GLU A 5 2.79 -11.30 -12.46
N LYS A 6 1.59 -11.19 -11.86
CA LYS A 6 0.57 -10.22 -12.32
C LYS A 6 1.02 -8.78 -12.03
N ILE A 7 1.70 -8.54 -10.91
CA ILE A 7 2.25 -7.22 -10.57
C ILE A 7 3.35 -6.83 -11.58
N ASP A 8 4.24 -7.77 -11.90
CA ASP A 8 5.29 -7.57 -12.90
C ASP A 8 4.68 -7.28 -14.28
N ARG A 9 3.61 -7.99 -14.65
CA ARG A 9 2.87 -7.72 -15.88
C ARG A 9 2.26 -6.31 -15.91
N ILE A 10 1.64 -5.86 -14.81
CA ILE A 10 1.15 -4.48 -14.68
C ILE A 10 2.29 -3.47 -14.89
N ASN A 11 3.47 -3.72 -14.33
CA ASN A 11 4.63 -2.84 -14.45
C ASN A 11 5.17 -2.79 -15.89
N VAL A 12 5.22 -3.93 -16.58
CA VAL A 12 5.61 -4.02 -17.99
C VAL A 12 4.64 -3.20 -18.86
N LEU A 13 3.33 -3.39 -18.68
CA LEU A 13 2.30 -2.62 -19.40
C LEU A 13 2.39 -1.13 -19.06
N ALA A 14 2.65 -0.76 -17.80
CA ALA A 14 2.84 0.63 -17.41
C ALA A 14 4.08 1.27 -18.07
N LYS A 15 5.19 0.53 -18.17
CA LYS A 15 6.41 1.01 -18.86
C LYS A 15 6.18 1.14 -20.37
N LYS A 16 5.45 0.21 -20.97
CA LYS A 16 5.10 0.25 -22.40
C LYS A 16 4.17 1.45 -22.71
N SER A 17 3.17 1.67 -21.86
CA SER A 17 2.26 2.82 -21.95
C SER A 17 2.98 4.16 -21.96
N LYS A 18 4.03 4.32 -21.13
CA LYS A 18 4.83 5.55 -21.04
C LYS A 18 5.79 5.79 -22.21
N SER A 19 6.14 4.74 -22.96
CA SER A 19 7.16 4.80 -24.01
C SER A 19 6.53 4.85 -25.40
N VAL A 20 5.95 3.73 -25.81
CA VAL A 20 5.38 3.52 -27.16
C VAL A 20 3.86 3.63 -27.18
N GLY A 21 3.22 3.63 -26.01
CA GLY A 21 1.77 3.50 -25.90
C GLY A 21 1.32 2.04 -25.83
N LEU A 22 0.04 1.84 -25.49
CA LEU A 22 -0.58 0.51 -25.41
C LEU A 22 -1.52 0.32 -26.59
N SER A 23 -1.57 -0.90 -27.13
CA SER A 23 -2.69 -1.31 -27.98
C SER A 23 -3.98 -1.40 -27.17
N ASP A 24 -5.13 -1.47 -27.84
CA ASP A 24 -6.42 -1.52 -27.15
C ASP A 24 -6.58 -2.81 -26.33
N ASP A 25 -6.10 -3.95 -26.83
CA ASP A 25 -6.04 -5.22 -26.08
C ASP A 25 -5.19 -5.09 -24.81
N GLU A 26 -4.04 -4.42 -24.89
CA GLU A 26 -3.15 -4.22 -23.75
C GLU A 26 -3.72 -3.23 -22.73
N LYS A 27 -4.52 -2.26 -23.17
CA LYS A 27 -5.26 -1.37 -22.26
C LYS A 27 -6.32 -2.16 -21.50
N GLU A 28 -7.07 -3.03 -22.17
CA GLU A 28 -8.03 -3.92 -21.50
C GLU A 28 -7.34 -4.84 -20.50
N GLU A 29 -6.24 -5.50 -20.90
CA GLU A 29 -5.44 -6.33 -20.00
C GLU A 29 -4.99 -5.53 -18.77
N GLN A 30 -4.43 -4.34 -18.98
CA GLN A 30 -3.98 -3.48 -17.89
C GLN A 30 -5.13 -3.06 -16.96
N GLN A 31 -6.31 -2.75 -17.50
CA GLN A 31 -7.47 -2.37 -16.71
C GLN A 31 -7.98 -3.53 -15.85
N ILE A 32 -8.06 -4.73 -16.40
CA ILE A 32 -8.49 -5.94 -15.68
C ILE A 32 -7.52 -6.22 -14.53
N LEU A 33 -6.21 -6.24 -14.83
CA LEU A 33 -5.18 -6.49 -13.82
C LEU A 33 -5.17 -5.41 -12.72
N ARG A 34 -5.37 -4.14 -13.07
CA ARG A 34 -5.47 -3.05 -12.09
C ARG A 34 -6.71 -3.16 -11.20
N LYS A 35 -7.86 -3.53 -11.75
CA LYS A 35 -9.09 -3.76 -10.97
C LYS A 35 -8.89 -4.88 -9.96
N GLU A 36 -8.29 -5.99 -10.39
CA GLU A 36 -8.00 -7.13 -9.52
C GLU A 36 -7.01 -6.76 -8.41
N TYR A 37 -5.92 -6.05 -8.75
CA TYR A 37 -4.95 -5.55 -7.78
C TYR A 37 -5.62 -4.65 -6.73
N LEU A 38 -6.43 -3.68 -7.15
CA LEU A 38 -7.09 -2.74 -6.25
C LEU A 38 -8.11 -3.43 -5.33
N ALA A 39 -8.83 -4.43 -5.82
CA ALA A 39 -9.74 -5.22 -4.98
C ALA A 39 -8.98 -5.92 -3.86
N LYS A 40 -7.88 -6.63 -4.20
CA LYS A 40 -7.03 -7.32 -3.23
C LYS A 40 -6.26 -6.38 -2.31
N PHE A 41 -5.87 -5.21 -2.81
CA PHE A 41 -5.23 -4.18 -2.00
C PHE A 41 -6.19 -3.60 -0.96
N ARG A 42 -7.43 -3.28 -1.34
CA ARG A 42 -8.44 -2.77 -0.40
C ARG A 42 -8.80 -3.79 0.68
N GLU A 43 -8.96 -5.06 0.31
CA GLU A 43 -9.20 -6.16 1.25
C GLU A 43 -8.07 -6.25 2.29
N TYR A 44 -6.81 -6.27 1.82
CA TYR A 44 -5.64 -6.29 2.69
C TYR A 44 -5.52 -5.04 3.57
N PHE A 45 -5.74 -3.85 2.99
CA PHE A 45 -5.61 -2.58 3.69
C PHE A 45 -6.64 -2.41 4.80
N ARG A 46 -7.89 -2.87 4.61
CA ARG A 46 -8.89 -2.90 5.69
C ARG A 46 -8.43 -3.77 6.86
N GLY A 47 -7.92 -4.97 6.56
CA GLY A 47 -7.37 -5.83 7.61
C GLY A 47 -6.20 -5.18 8.35
N GLN A 48 -5.35 -4.40 7.67
CA GLN A 48 -4.31 -3.62 8.34
C GLN A 48 -4.90 -2.54 9.25
N LEU A 49 -5.89 -1.77 8.79
CA LEU A 49 -6.54 -0.73 9.59
C LEU A 49 -7.24 -1.27 10.85
N GLU A 50 -7.86 -2.45 10.76
CA GLU A 50 -8.51 -3.11 11.91
C GLU A 50 -7.51 -3.49 13.02
N ASN A 51 -6.22 -3.63 12.69
CA ASN A 51 -5.16 -3.95 13.65
C ASN A 51 -4.37 -2.70 14.11
N ILE A 52 -4.79 -1.49 13.73
CA ILE A 52 -4.17 -0.26 14.23
C ILE A 52 -4.81 0.10 15.57
N GLU A 53 -4.00 0.12 16.62
CA GLU A 53 -4.36 0.61 17.94
C GLU A 53 -3.83 2.04 18.10
N ILE A 54 -4.67 2.95 18.62
CA ILE A 54 -4.27 4.31 18.97
C ILE A 54 -3.64 4.23 20.35
N VAL A 55 -2.31 4.37 20.42
CA VAL A 55 -1.60 4.47 21.69
C VAL A 55 -1.60 5.93 22.11
N GLU A 56 -2.32 6.25 23.19
CA GLU A 56 -2.13 7.52 23.89
C GLU A 56 -0.74 7.49 24.53
N GLU A 57 0.08 8.48 24.19
CA GLU A 57 1.38 8.68 24.86
C GLU A 57 1.07 9.12 26.28
N ILE A 58 1.19 8.19 27.24
CA ILE A 58 1.09 8.51 28.65
C ILE A 58 2.34 9.34 28.95
N GLU A 59 2.18 10.66 29.10
CA GLU A 59 3.21 11.50 29.69
C GLU A 59 3.45 10.97 31.11
N GLU A 60 4.45 10.09 31.27
CA GLU A 60 4.97 9.79 32.60
C GLU A 60 5.52 11.12 33.13
N ASP A 61 4.84 11.70 34.11
CA ASP A 61 5.34 12.81 34.91
C ASP A 61 6.70 12.42 35.50
N VAL A 62 7.78 12.76 34.78
CA VAL A 62 9.14 12.56 35.27
C VAL A 62 9.37 13.59 36.36
N GLU A 63 9.06 13.22 37.60
CA GLU A 63 9.35 14.03 38.78
C GLU A 63 10.87 14.11 38.97
N ILE A 64 11.48 15.16 38.41
CA ILE A 64 12.91 15.43 38.55
C ILE A 64 13.14 15.83 40.02
N LYS A 65 13.55 14.87 40.84
CA LYS A 65 14.02 15.17 42.21
C LYS A 65 15.31 15.96 42.10
N GLU A 66 15.22 17.28 42.28
CA GLU A 66 16.38 18.13 42.51
C GLU A 66 17.16 17.60 43.72
N LYS A 67 18.35 17.03 43.45
CA LYS A 67 19.34 16.81 44.51
C LYS A 67 19.92 18.16 44.86
N VAL A 68 19.38 18.79 45.90
CA VAL A 68 20.08 19.87 46.60
C VAL A 68 21.19 19.24 47.44
N ASN A 69 22.40 19.60 47.05
CA ASN A 69 23.73 19.45 47.66
C ASN A 69 23.84 18.80 49.05
#